data_AF-A0A3D6C727-F1
#
_entry.id   AF-A0A3D6C727-F1
#
_cell.length_a   1.000
_cell.length_b   1.000
_cell.length_c   1.000
_cell.angle_alpha   90.00
_cell.angle_beta   90.00
_cell.angle_gamma   90.00
#
_symmetry.space_group_name_H-M   'P 1'
#
loop_
_entity.id
_entity.type
_entity.pdbx_description
1 polymer ?
#
loop_
_entity_poly.entity_id
_entity_poly.type
_entity_poly.pdbx_seq_one_letter_code
_entity_poly.pdbx_strand_id
1 'polypeptide(L)'
;MDKQLLLNTFTVQENPGLALTDPRFNELSTHIQNGDFKEVANLAESIIREEIYDVRVICYFLYGVFLEHGVAGIGEILDSLSRIFTENWEAVGPVRNKEKQAVNSIKWLLKQVNRKIDYEEKKESPEWIAWQQEVDTETVQADIDGCADLQKVLSQHLEDLAPELVDGISSLKTWLGSFARLIYKPEPEPEEEAAAEAAPETEAEPTDAESPAPVATAAPGTQPQMVVQGNYHLAQLHRKIAAFKSLIKKKKYEQAALVAFDIDGIIENFDPRLYFPEIFAEFSLLYSMNIKEILTSKNYVNSAEWKSLKALYNVDIDRFESMDMDLDFSDIHTEAGQSGSTEGYDESYEDNYNDGYGD
;
A
#
# COMPACT_ATOMS: atom_id res chain seq x y z
N MET A 1 20.25 9.42 11.07
CA MET A 1 20.45 10.20 9.84
C MET A 1 19.90 11.58 10.06
N ASP A 2 20.55 12.60 9.53
CA ASP A 2 20.12 13.99 9.72
C ASP A 2 18.95 14.35 8.81
N LYS A 3 17.73 14.09 9.27
CA LYS A 3 16.49 14.33 8.51
C LYS A 3 16.27 15.80 8.11
N GLN A 4 17.01 16.75 8.68
CA GLN A 4 16.91 18.17 8.32
C GLN A 4 17.78 18.57 7.12
N LEU A 5 18.65 17.66 6.64
CA LEU A 5 19.63 17.96 5.61
C LEU A 5 19.01 18.45 4.29
N LEU A 6 17.78 18.03 3.98
CA LEU A 6 17.05 18.37 2.76
C LEU A 6 15.96 19.44 2.94
N LEU A 7 15.81 19.99 4.16
CA LEU A 7 14.78 20.99 4.48
C LEU A 7 15.24 22.44 4.24
N ASN A 8 16.51 22.63 3.88
CA ASN A 8 17.10 23.94 3.60
C ASN A 8 17.14 24.24 2.10
N THR A 9 17.33 25.52 1.75
CA THR A 9 17.59 25.92 0.36
C THR A 9 18.97 25.44 -0.09
N PHE A 10 19.07 24.88 -1.30
CA PHE A 10 20.31 24.33 -1.84
C PHE A 10 21.09 25.36 -2.66
N THR A 11 22.42 25.25 -2.62
CA THR A 11 23.30 26.03 -3.48
C THR A 11 23.23 25.51 -4.92
N VAL A 12 22.86 26.38 -5.87
CA VAL A 12 22.82 26.04 -7.29
C VAL A 12 24.25 25.96 -7.84
N GLN A 13 24.59 24.84 -8.47
CA GLN A 13 25.88 24.61 -9.14
C GLN A 13 25.67 24.52 -10.66
N GLU A 14 26.72 24.73 -11.46
CA GLU A 14 26.62 24.73 -12.95
C GLU A 14 26.24 23.34 -13.51
N ASN A 15 26.73 22.26 -12.87
CA ASN A 15 26.45 20.88 -13.25
C ASN A 15 26.05 20.08 -12.00
N PRO A 16 24.83 20.27 -11.48
CA PRO A 16 24.41 19.64 -10.24
C PRO A 16 24.33 18.11 -10.38
N GLY A 17 24.52 17.44 -9.24
CA GLY A 17 24.49 15.99 -9.12
C GLY A 17 25.82 15.31 -9.46
N LEU A 18 25.83 13.98 -9.39
CA LEU A 18 27.03 13.19 -9.64
C LEU A 18 27.23 12.95 -11.14
N ALA A 19 28.48 13.05 -11.58
CA ALA A 19 28.87 12.61 -12.91
C ALA A 19 28.58 11.11 -13.10
N LEU A 20 28.17 10.69 -14.30
CA LEU A 20 27.87 9.29 -14.59
C LEU A 20 29.07 8.34 -14.39
N THR A 21 30.29 8.88 -14.45
CA THR A 21 31.54 8.15 -14.23
C THR A 21 32.05 8.24 -12.80
N ASP A 22 31.29 8.84 -11.88
CA ASP A 22 31.69 8.95 -10.48
C ASP A 22 31.73 7.55 -9.84
N PRO A 23 32.85 7.13 -9.22
CA PRO A 23 33.00 5.79 -8.64
C PRO A 23 31.98 5.50 -7.54
N ARG A 24 31.43 6.53 -6.87
CA ARG A 24 30.43 6.37 -5.82
C ARG A 24 29.14 5.73 -6.33
N PHE A 25 28.82 5.83 -7.63
CA PHE A 25 27.69 5.08 -8.20
C PHE A 25 27.91 3.57 -8.17
N ASN A 26 29.15 3.10 -8.36
CA ASN A 26 29.45 1.68 -8.29
C ASN A 26 29.38 1.18 -6.84
N GLU A 27 29.81 2.00 -5.88
CA GLU A 27 29.71 1.70 -4.44
C GLU A 27 28.24 1.63 -4.01
N LEU A 28 27.44 2.66 -4.33
CA LEU A 28 25.99 2.67 -4.10
C LEU A 28 25.32 1.43 -4.71
N SER A 29 25.64 1.11 -5.97
CA SER A 29 25.07 -0.05 -6.66
C SER A 29 25.44 -1.37 -5.98
N THR A 30 26.67 -1.50 -5.50
CA THR A 30 27.14 -2.70 -4.79
C THR A 30 26.37 -2.90 -3.49
N HIS A 31 26.25 -1.85 -2.67
CA HIS A 31 25.48 -1.91 -1.43
C HIS A 31 23.99 -2.18 -1.68
N ILE A 32 23.39 -1.58 -2.72
CA ILE A 32 22.00 -1.86 -3.11
C ILE A 32 21.81 -3.34 -3.49
N GLN A 33 22.73 -3.91 -4.27
CA GLN A 33 22.68 -5.33 -4.68
C GLN A 33 22.79 -6.28 -3.48
N ASN A 34 23.59 -5.92 -2.49
CA ASN A 34 23.75 -6.69 -1.25
C ASN A 34 22.58 -6.48 -0.26
N GLY A 35 21.75 -5.46 -0.47
CA GLY A 35 20.69 -5.07 0.47
C GLY A 35 21.22 -4.29 1.68
N ASP A 36 22.44 -3.76 1.63
CA ASP A 36 23.10 -3.00 2.69
C ASP A 36 22.56 -1.55 2.74
N PHE A 37 21.24 -1.37 2.84
CA PHE A 37 20.60 -0.06 2.68
C PHE A 37 21.04 0.99 3.70
N LYS A 38 21.50 0.57 4.88
CA LYS A 38 22.12 1.47 5.86
C LYS A 38 23.41 2.10 5.31
N GLU A 39 24.26 1.30 4.66
CA GLU A 39 25.49 1.80 4.03
C GLU A 39 25.20 2.65 2.79
N VAL A 40 24.19 2.27 2.00
CA VAL A 40 23.72 3.10 0.88
C VAL A 40 23.35 4.50 1.38
N ALA A 41 22.58 4.57 2.46
CA ALA A 41 22.10 5.84 2.99
C ALA A 41 23.18 6.64 3.71
N ASN A 42 24.14 6.01 4.40
CA ASN A 42 25.33 6.69 4.93
C ASN A 42 26.16 7.33 3.81
N LEU A 43 26.42 6.58 2.73
CA LEU A 43 27.14 7.09 1.57
C LEU A 43 26.36 8.22 0.91
N ALA A 44 25.04 8.07 0.74
CA ALA A 44 24.18 9.13 0.21
C ALA A 44 24.20 10.39 1.08
N GLU A 45 24.13 10.26 2.40
CA GLU A 45 24.25 11.39 3.34
C GLU A 45 25.60 12.11 3.17
N SER A 46 26.71 11.36 3.04
CA SER A 46 28.03 11.97 2.85
C SER A 46 28.11 12.79 1.55
N ILE A 47 27.52 12.30 0.45
CA ILE A 47 27.47 12.99 -0.84
C ILE A 47 26.62 14.28 -0.73
N ILE A 48 25.48 14.21 -0.05
CA ILE A 48 24.61 15.38 0.13
C ILE A 48 25.29 16.43 1.02
N ARG A 49 26.07 16.02 2.03
CA ARG A 49 26.87 16.91 2.88
C ARG A 49 28.01 17.60 2.13
N GLU A 50 28.47 17.04 1.02
CA GLU A 50 29.39 17.69 0.08
C GLU A 50 28.66 18.71 -0.84
N GLU A 51 27.38 18.99 -0.58
CA GLU A 51 26.50 19.83 -1.41
C GLU A 51 26.31 19.28 -2.83
N ILE A 52 26.45 17.97 -3.02
CA ILE A 52 26.20 17.30 -4.30
C ILE A 52 24.78 16.74 -4.28
N TYR A 53 23.86 17.50 -4.85
CA TYR A 53 22.44 17.13 -4.89
C TYR A 53 22.12 16.37 -6.18
N ASP A 54 22.04 15.04 -6.10
CA ASP A 54 21.56 14.18 -7.19
C ASP A 54 20.27 13.51 -6.75
N VAL A 55 19.20 13.60 -7.54
CA VAL A 55 17.87 13.05 -7.17
C VAL A 55 17.91 11.55 -6.89
N ARG A 56 18.81 10.81 -7.55
CA ARG A 56 18.97 9.36 -7.30
C ARG A 56 19.54 9.13 -5.90
N VAL A 57 20.58 9.88 -5.55
CA VAL A 57 21.26 9.81 -4.25
C VAL A 57 20.33 10.29 -3.14
N ILE A 58 19.60 11.37 -3.37
CA ILE A 58 18.60 11.90 -2.44
C ILE A 58 17.55 10.84 -2.11
N CYS A 59 16.99 10.15 -3.11
CA CYS A 59 16.02 9.09 -2.85
C CYS A 59 16.61 7.92 -2.05
N TYR A 60 17.91 7.59 -2.22
CA TYR A 60 18.57 6.59 -1.37
C TYR A 60 18.71 7.05 0.08
N PHE A 61 19.09 8.31 0.29
CA PHE A 61 19.16 8.92 1.61
C PHE A 61 17.79 8.93 2.30
N LEU A 62 16.74 9.37 1.60
CA LEU A 62 15.37 9.40 2.13
C LEU A 62 14.85 8.01 2.50
N TYR A 63 15.25 6.96 1.78
CA TYR A 63 14.94 5.60 2.20
C TYR A 63 15.65 5.23 3.51
N GLY A 64 16.89 5.68 3.71
CA GLY A 64 17.58 5.54 4.99
C GLY A 64 16.89 6.27 6.14
N VAL A 65 16.40 7.48 5.90
CA VAL A 65 15.56 8.22 6.87
C VAL A 65 14.35 7.38 7.28
N PHE A 66 13.67 6.76 6.32
CA PHE A 66 12.57 5.84 6.61
C PHE A 66 13.03 4.60 7.40
N LEU A 67 14.17 4.00 7.07
CA LEU A 67 14.68 2.83 7.80
C LEU A 67 15.01 3.13 9.26
N GLU A 68 15.40 4.37 9.58
CA GLU A 68 15.77 4.77 10.93
C GLU A 68 14.57 5.28 11.75
N HIS A 69 13.65 6.01 11.12
CA HIS A 69 12.53 6.65 11.81
C HIS A 69 11.16 6.00 11.55
N GLY A 70 11.11 5.04 10.63
CA GLY A 70 9.87 4.35 10.27
C GLY A 70 8.78 5.30 9.79
N VAL A 71 7.56 5.04 10.25
CA VAL A 71 6.38 5.84 9.93
C VAL A 71 6.53 7.30 10.38
N ALA A 72 7.18 7.54 11.53
CA ALA A 72 7.42 8.88 12.03
C ALA A 72 8.33 9.75 11.14
N GLY A 73 9.02 9.14 10.16
CA GLY A 73 9.86 9.84 9.19
C GLY A 73 9.17 10.13 7.85
N ILE A 74 7.92 9.70 7.65
CA ILE A 74 7.23 9.84 6.35
C ILE A 74 6.98 11.32 6.03
N GLY A 75 6.52 12.11 7.01
CA GLY A 75 6.29 13.55 6.83
C GLY A 75 7.53 14.28 6.32
N GLU A 76 8.71 14.02 6.88
CA GLU A 76 9.95 14.66 6.43
C GLU A 76 10.35 14.22 5.02
N ILE A 77 10.07 12.97 4.63
CA ILE A 77 10.31 12.50 3.27
C ILE A 77 9.40 13.24 2.28
N LEU A 78 8.11 13.39 2.62
CA LEU A 78 7.13 14.10 1.79
C LEU A 78 7.47 15.59 1.65
N ASP A 79 7.84 16.26 2.76
CA ASP A 79 8.25 17.66 2.75
C ASP A 79 9.56 17.86 1.96
N SER A 80 10.57 17.00 2.18
CA SER A 80 11.84 17.05 1.44
C SER A 80 11.62 16.90 -0.06
N LEU A 81 10.80 15.92 -0.48
CA LEU A 81 10.46 15.75 -1.89
C LEU A 81 9.73 16.98 -2.42
N SER A 82 8.74 17.50 -1.71
CA SER A 82 7.98 18.69 -2.14
C SER A 82 8.90 19.89 -2.36
N ARG A 83 9.79 20.19 -1.39
CA ARG A 83 10.78 21.28 -1.47
C ARG A 83 11.77 21.12 -2.61
N ILE A 84 12.15 19.88 -2.95
CA ILE A 84 13.01 19.62 -4.11
C ILE A 84 12.37 20.14 -5.39
N PHE A 85 11.06 19.95 -5.57
CA PHE A 85 10.38 20.42 -6.77
C PHE A 85 10.01 21.91 -6.70
N THR A 86 9.59 22.41 -5.54
CA THR A 86 9.09 23.79 -5.41
C THR A 86 10.18 24.84 -5.20
N GLU A 87 11.26 24.51 -4.48
CA GLU A 87 12.27 25.47 -4.02
C GLU A 87 13.67 25.18 -4.59
N ASN A 88 14.04 23.89 -4.65
CA ASN A 88 15.42 23.48 -4.85
C ASN A 88 15.69 22.86 -6.22
N TRP A 89 14.72 22.88 -7.14
CA TRP A 89 14.81 22.09 -8.38
C TRP A 89 16.08 22.41 -9.14
N GLU A 90 16.39 23.68 -9.37
CA GLU A 90 17.59 24.12 -10.13
C GLU A 90 18.92 23.62 -9.54
N ALA A 91 19.00 23.38 -8.23
CA ALA A 91 20.21 22.89 -7.57
C ALA A 91 20.37 21.36 -7.67
N VAL A 92 19.36 20.64 -8.13
CA VAL A 92 19.34 19.17 -8.17
C VAL A 92 19.72 18.64 -9.55
N GLY A 93 20.57 17.62 -9.57
CA GLY A 93 20.95 16.87 -10.75
C GLY A 93 20.31 15.48 -10.82
N PRO A 94 20.64 14.69 -11.86
CA PRO A 94 21.55 15.04 -12.95
C PRO A 94 20.89 15.99 -13.97
N VAL A 95 21.69 16.80 -14.67
CA VAL A 95 21.18 17.75 -15.69
C VAL A 95 20.46 17.05 -16.84
N ARG A 96 21.01 15.91 -17.31
CA ARG A 96 20.45 15.19 -18.45
C ARG A 96 19.35 14.23 -18.00
N ASN A 97 18.21 14.27 -18.68
CA ASN A 97 17.02 13.43 -18.40
C ASN A 97 16.54 13.57 -16.95
N LYS A 98 16.66 14.77 -16.37
CA LYS A 98 16.47 15.03 -14.95
C LYS A 98 15.11 14.58 -14.43
N GLU A 99 14.05 14.94 -15.14
CA GLU A 99 12.65 14.61 -14.83
C GLU A 99 12.46 13.09 -14.82
N LYS A 100 12.96 12.41 -15.86
CA LYS A 100 12.88 10.94 -15.96
C LYS A 100 13.67 10.24 -14.85
N GLN A 101 14.83 10.77 -14.48
CA GLN A 101 15.62 10.25 -13.37
C GLN A 101 14.93 10.47 -12.03
N ALA A 102 14.29 11.63 -11.84
CA ALA A 102 13.50 11.93 -10.66
C ALA A 102 12.33 10.96 -10.52
N VAL A 103 11.56 10.75 -11.59
CA VAL A 103 10.44 9.77 -11.62
C VAL A 103 10.93 8.37 -11.27
N ASN A 104 11.98 7.88 -11.91
CA ASN A 104 12.52 6.55 -11.63
C ASN A 104 13.00 6.40 -10.17
N SER A 105 13.62 7.46 -9.63
CA SER A 105 14.18 7.45 -8.27
C SER A 105 13.08 7.50 -7.21
N ILE A 106 12.06 8.35 -7.40
CA ILE A 106 10.90 8.45 -6.50
C ILE A 106 10.07 7.17 -6.57
N LYS A 107 9.86 6.61 -7.76
CA LYS A 107 9.19 5.32 -7.94
C LYS A 107 9.92 4.19 -7.21
N TRP A 108 11.26 4.18 -7.28
CA TRP A 108 12.07 3.24 -6.52
C TRP A 108 11.90 3.43 -5.00
N LEU A 109 11.97 4.67 -4.51
CA LEU A 109 11.80 5.01 -3.10
C LEU A 109 10.43 4.56 -2.57
N LEU A 110 9.35 4.96 -3.24
CA LEU A 110 7.98 4.57 -2.87
C LEU A 110 7.81 3.05 -2.88
N LYS A 111 8.41 2.35 -3.85
CA LYS A 111 8.41 0.88 -3.88
C LYS A 111 9.12 0.28 -2.67
N GLN A 112 10.29 0.80 -2.27
CA GLN A 112 11.01 0.27 -1.11
C GLN A 112 10.30 0.57 0.22
N VAL A 113 9.75 1.77 0.37
CA VAL A 113 8.97 2.17 1.55
C VAL A 113 7.74 1.27 1.68
N ASN A 114 6.89 1.19 0.66
CA ASN A 114 5.69 0.33 0.70
C ASN A 114 6.05 -1.14 0.96
N ARG A 115 7.10 -1.67 0.32
CA ARG A 115 7.55 -3.06 0.55
C ARG A 115 7.98 -3.30 1.99
N LYS A 116 8.70 -2.35 2.60
CA LYS A 116 9.16 -2.46 3.99
C LYS A 116 7.99 -2.34 4.96
N ILE A 117 7.08 -1.40 4.74
CA ILE A 117 5.82 -1.28 5.48
C ILE A 117 5.05 -2.61 5.45
N ASP A 118 4.78 -3.13 4.25
CA ASP A 118 4.05 -4.39 4.06
C ASP A 118 4.73 -5.55 4.80
N TYR A 119 6.07 -5.60 4.78
CA TYR A 119 6.83 -6.64 5.45
C TYR A 119 6.70 -6.55 6.97
N GLU A 120 6.91 -5.37 7.55
CA GLU A 120 6.84 -5.18 9.00
C GLU A 120 5.43 -5.42 9.54
N GLU A 121 4.40 -4.91 8.84
CA GLU A 121 3.00 -5.14 9.17
C GLU A 121 2.64 -6.63 9.12
N LYS A 122 2.95 -7.32 8.00
CA LYS A 122 2.64 -8.76 7.85
C LYS A 122 3.38 -9.65 8.86
N LYS A 123 4.53 -9.20 9.35
CA LYS A 123 5.32 -9.93 10.35
C LYS A 123 4.96 -9.58 11.78
N GLU A 124 4.15 -8.54 11.97
CA GLU A 124 3.91 -7.93 13.28
C GLU A 124 5.22 -7.74 14.05
N SER A 125 6.23 -7.22 13.36
CA SER A 125 7.58 -7.12 13.90
C SER A 125 7.66 -6.18 15.11
N PRO A 126 8.75 -6.22 15.89
CA PRO A 126 8.99 -5.24 16.94
C PRO A 126 8.92 -3.80 16.41
N GLU A 127 9.44 -3.54 15.21
CA GLU A 127 9.38 -2.25 14.53
C GLU A 127 7.94 -1.81 14.25
N TRP A 128 7.10 -2.72 13.74
CA TRP A 128 5.67 -2.45 13.52
C TRP A 128 4.94 -2.09 14.81
N ILE A 129 5.20 -2.82 15.89
CA ILE A 129 4.61 -2.55 17.21
C ILE A 129 5.08 -1.19 17.73
N ALA A 130 6.37 -0.84 17.53
CA ALA A 130 6.91 0.45 17.91
C ALA A 130 6.22 1.59 17.15
N TRP A 131 6.01 1.46 15.83
CA TRP A 131 5.31 2.49 15.04
C TRP A 131 3.92 2.80 15.58
N GLN A 132 3.16 1.79 16.02
CA GLN A 132 1.83 1.98 16.59
C GLN A 132 1.82 2.74 17.93
N GLN A 133 2.94 2.74 18.65
CA GLN A 133 3.07 3.36 19.96
C GLN A 133 3.68 4.76 19.88
N GLU A 134 4.60 4.97 18.93
CA GLU A 134 5.40 6.18 18.81
C GLU A 134 4.75 7.26 17.94
N VAL A 135 3.82 6.88 17.05
CA VAL A 135 3.14 7.81 16.14
C VAL A 135 1.71 8.04 16.60
N ASP A 136 1.27 9.30 16.60
CA ASP A 136 -0.11 9.68 16.88
C ASP A 136 -0.93 9.91 15.60
N THR A 137 -2.25 9.97 15.76
CA THR A 137 -3.19 10.15 14.65
C THR A 137 -3.07 11.51 13.95
N GLU A 138 -2.62 12.55 14.65
CA GLU A 138 -2.45 13.89 14.07
C GLU A 138 -1.29 13.90 13.09
N THR A 139 -0.17 13.28 13.48
CA THR A 139 1.01 13.09 12.63
C THR A 139 0.66 12.29 11.37
N VAL A 140 -0.05 11.16 11.52
CA VAL A 140 -0.46 10.36 10.35
C VAL A 140 -1.43 11.12 9.44
N GLN A 141 -2.32 11.96 10.01
CA GLN A 141 -3.22 12.77 9.21
C GLN A 141 -2.46 13.85 8.42
N ALA A 142 -1.45 14.48 9.01
CA ALA A 142 -0.56 15.40 8.32
C ALA A 142 0.19 14.69 7.16
N ASP A 143 0.64 13.45 7.35
CA ASP A 143 1.29 12.66 6.30
C ASP A 143 0.33 12.29 5.14
N ILE A 144 -0.94 12.02 5.45
CA ILE A 144 -1.99 11.77 4.45
C ILE A 144 -2.23 13.01 3.58
N ASP A 145 -2.23 14.18 4.20
CA ASP A 145 -2.37 15.46 3.50
C ASP A 145 -1.11 15.78 2.70
N GLY A 146 0.08 15.51 3.27
CA GLY A 146 1.37 15.61 2.59
C GLY A 146 1.48 14.73 1.34
N CYS A 147 0.87 13.53 1.35
CA CYS A 147 0.77 12.70 0.15
C CYS A 147 -0.04 13.39 -0.98
N ALA A 148 -1.13 14.08 -0.62
CA ALA A 148 -1.97 14.80 -1.58
C ALA A 148 -1.25 16.04 -2.14
N ASP A 149 -0.56 16.77 -1.27
CA ASP A 149 0.23 17.94 -1.65
C ASP A 149 1.40 17.55 -2.55
N LEU A 150 2.12 16.48 -2.22
CA LEU A 150 3.19 15.96 -3.06
C LEU A 150 2.66 15.54 -4.44
N GLN A 151 1.51 14.85 -4.52
CA GLN A 151 0.89 14.51 -5.80
C GLN A 151 0.63 15.76 -6.65
N LYS A 152 0.08 16.81 -6.04
CA LYS A 152 -0.19 18.09 -6.72
C LYS A 152 1.10 18.74 -7.23
N VAL A 153 2.14 18.81 -6.40
CA VAL A 153 3.46 19.36 -6.77
C VAL A 153 4.05 18.58 -7.95
N LEU A 154 4.05 17.25 -7.88
CA LEU A 154 4.59 16.40 -8.94
C LEU A 154 3.79 16.51 -10.24
N SER A 155 2.45 16.58 -10.18
CA SER A 155 1.61 16.81 -11.36
C SER A 155 1.91 18.13 -12.06
N GLN A 156 2.23 19.17 -11.29
CA GLN A 156 2.57 20.49 -11.84
C GLN A 156 3.98 20.52 -12.48
N HIS A 157 4.94 19.83 -11.87
CA HIS A 157 6.34 19.88 -12.32
C HIS A 157 6.73 18.82 -13.37
N LEU A 158 6.13 17.63 -13.30
CA LEU A 158 6.52 16.48 -14.15
C LEU A 158 5.52 16.20 -15.28
N GLU A 159 4.39 16.92 -15.32
CA GLU A 159 3.36 16.85 -16.36
C GLU A 159 3.03 15.39 -16.74
N ASP A 160 3.33 15.00 -17.99
CA ASP A 160 3.02 13.67 -18.56
C ASP A 160 3.72 12.51 -17.85
N LEU A 161 4.78 12.77 -17.07
CA LEU A 161 5.49 11.73 -16.32
C LEU A 161 4.93 11.52 -14.90
N ALA A 162 4.14 12.47 -14.38
CA ALA A 162 3.57 12.38 -13.04
C ALA A 162 2.67 11.15 -12.82
N PRO A 163 1.84 10.69 -13.79
CA PRO A 163 1.00 9.50 -13.61
C PRO A 163 1.75 8.24 -13.18
N GLU A 164 3.03 8.11 -13.53
CA GLU A 164 3.85 6.95 -13.13
C GLU A 164 4.10 6.81 -11.62
N LEU A 165 3.87 7.89 -10.86
CA LEU A 165 4.08 7.95 -9.41
C LEU A 165 2.78 7.84 -8.61
N VAL A 166 1.63 8.00 -9.28
CA VAL A 166 0.31 8.10 -8.62
C VAL A 166 -0.01 6.84 -7.82
N ASP A 167 0.23 5.66 -8.39
CA ASP A 167 -0.07 4.39 -7.71
C ASP A 167 0.75 4.21 -6.44
N GLY A 168 2.05 4.55 -6.48
CA GLY A 168 2.94 4.43 -5.33
C GLY A 168 2.55 5.36 -4.17
N ILE A 169 2.20 6.62 -4.48
CA ILE A 169 1.77 7.59 -3.47
C ILE A 169 0.37 7.25 -2.95
N SER A 170 -0.54 6.81 -3.82
CA SER A 170 -1.91 6.44 -3.43
C SER A 170 -1.94 5.20 -2.56
N SER A 171 -1.05 4.23 -2.83
CA SER A 171 -0.84 3.05 -1.98
C SER A 171 -0.41 3.49 -0.58
N LEU A 172 0.62 4.35 -0.48
CA LEU A 172 1.11 4.86 0.80
C LEU A 172 0.02 5.62 1.56
N LYS A 173 -0.69 6.52 0.89
CA LYS A 173 -1.80 7.29 1.48
C LYS A 173 -2.93 6.40 2.00
N THR A 174 -3.32 5.39 1.21
CA THR A 174 -4.37 4.43 1.59
C THR A 174 -3.96 3.61 2.81
N TRP A 175 -2.69 3.21 2.85
CA TRP A 175 -2.12 2.51 3.99
C TRP A 175 -2.10 3.41 5.24
N LEU A 176 -1.62 4.65 5.13
CA LEU A 176 -1.62 5.62 6.24
C LEU A 176 -3.04 5.84 6.79
N GLY A 177 -4.05 5.94 5.93
CA GLY A 177 -5.44 6.04 6.35
C GLY A 177 -5.97 4.80 7.11
N SER A 178 -5.45 3.62 6.79
CA SER A 178 -5.75 2.38 7.53
C SER A 178 -4.99 2.32 8.85
N PHE A 179 -3.72 2.72 8.83
CA PHE A 179 -2.85 2.83 10.00
C PHE A 179 -3.41 3.82 11.03
N ALA A 180 -3.87 5.00 10.61
CA ALA A 180 -4.51 6.00 11.47
C ALA A 180 -5.70 5.44 12.25
N ARG A 181 -6.53 4.60 11.59
CA ARG A 181 -7.68 3.95 12.25
C ARG A 181 -7.25 2.89 13.26
N LEU A 182 -6.13 2.24 13.02
CA LEU A 182 -5.57 1.23 13.92
C LEU A 182 -5.02 1.87 15.21
N ILE A 183 -4.30 2.99 15.08
CA ILE A 183 -3.68 3.68 16.22
C ILE A 183 -4.61 4.67 16.93
N TYR A 184 -5.81 4.91 16.38
CA TYR A 184 -6.79 5.81 16.97
C TYR A 184 -7.17 5.33 18.38
N LYS A 185 -6.87 6.18 19.37
CA LYS A 185 -7.34 6.04 20.74
C LYS A 185 -8.47 7.03 20.92
N PRO A 186 -9.74 6.61 21.11
CA PRO A 186 -10.78 7.55 21.47
C PRO A 186 -10.34 8.27 22.75
N GLU A 187 -10.39 9.60 22.72
CA GLU A 187 -10.17 10.41 23.91
C GLU A 187 -11.07 9.86 25.03
N PRO A 188 -10.55 9.59 26.23
CA PRO A 188 -11.41 9.21 27.34
C PRO A 188 -12.45 10.33 27.49
N GLU A 189 -13.74 9.97 27.38
CA GLU A 189 -14.82 10.90 27.70
C GLU A 189 -14.46 11.55 29.04
N PRO A 190 -14.52 12.89 29.15
CA PRO A 190 -14.31 13.53 30.44
C PRO A 190 -15.31 12.88 31.39
N GLU A 191 -14.81 12.15 32.38
CA GLU A 191 -15.60 11.71 33.50
C GLU A 191 -16.27 12.99 34.03
N GLU A 192 -17.56 13.16 33.71
CA GLU A 192 -18.39 14.13 34.38
C GLU A 192 -18.15 13.90 35.86
N GLU A 193 -17.62 14.92 36.53
CA GLU A 193 -17.50 15.03 37.98
C GLU A 193 -18.89 14.86 38.61
N ALA A 194 -19.37 13.61 38.64
CA ALA A 194 -20.51 13.20 39.40
C ALA A 194 -20.04 13.07 40.84
N ALA A 195 -20.56 13.98 41.66
CA ALA A 195 -20.53 14.00 43.12
C ALA A 195 -19.35 14.71 43.79
N ALA A 196 -19.16 16.00 43.46
CA ALA A 196 -18.92 17.00 44.50
C ALA A 196 -20.27 17.52 45.05
N GLU A 197 -21.08 16.64 45.65
CA GLU A 197 -22.21 17.06 46.49
C GLU A 197 -21.70 17.17 47.93
N ALA A 198 -21.49 18.42 48.33
CA ALA A 198 -21.04 18.79 49.66
C ALA A 198 -22.14 18.54 50.71
N ALA A 199 -21.78 17.77 51.74
CA ALA A 199 -22.21 17.85 53.15
C ALA A 199 -23.67 17.44 53.51
N PRO A 200 -23.92 16.85 54.71
CA PRO A 200 -23.19 17.13 55.94
C PRO A 200 -22.62 15.95 56.73
N GLU A 201 -21.58 16.32 57.47
CA GLU A 201 -20.99 15.64 58.61
C GLU A 201 -22.05 15.06 59.56
N THR A 202 -21.84 13.81 59.96
CA THR A 202 -22.28 13.35 61.28
C THR A 202 -21.15 12.59 61.94
N GLU A 203 -20.76 13.14 63.08
CA GLU A 203 -19.67 12.77 63.97
C GLU A 203 -19.94 11.42 64.66
N ALA A 204 -18.84 10.76 65.02
CA ALA A 204 -18.71 9.39 65.51
C ALA A 204 -19.45 9.07 66.83
N GLU A 205 -19.76 7.78 67.06
CA GLU A 205 -19.07 6.99 68.09
C GLU A 205 -19.34 5.46 67.96
N PRO A 206 -18.45 4.61 68.49
CA PRO A 206 -18.40 3.17 68.25
C PRO A 206 -18.98 2.34 69.41
N THR A 207 -19.51 1.14 69.12
CA THR A 207 -19.60 0.07 70.14
C THR A 207 -19.58 -1.32 69.51
N ASP A 208 -18.60 -2.08 70.01
CA ASP A 208 -18.35 -3.52 70.09
C ASP A 208 -19.32 -4.59 69.55
N ALA A 209 -18.65 -5.61 69.01
CA ALA A 209 -18.86 -7.06 69.15
C ALA A 209 -20.14 -7.71 68.61
N GLU A 210 -19.99 -8.50 67.54
CA GLU A 210 -20.07 -9.97 67.60
C GLU A 210 -19.83 -10.60 66.21
N SER A 211 -19.00 -11.65 66.18
CA SER A 211 -18.93 -12.62 65.07
C SER A 211 -20.01 -13.69 65.31
N PRO A 212 -20.61 -14.31 64.27
CA PRO A 212 -19.91 -15.43 63.61
C PRO A 212 -20.21 -15.60 62.09
N ALA A 213 -19.26 -16.24 61.39
CA ALA A 213 -19.43 -16.80 60.04
C ALA A 213 -20.48 -17.94 60.02
N PRO A 214 -21.09 -18.32 58.86
CA PRO A 214 -20.41 -19.24 57.94
C PRO A 214 -20.77 -19.16 56.42
N VAL A 215 -19.78 -19.55 55.60
CA VAL A 215 -19.84 -20.39 54.38
C VAL A 215 -20.77 -19.99 53.20
N ALA A 216 -20.16 -19.69 52.04
CA ALA A 216 -20.57 -20.26 50.76
C ALA A 216 -19.47 -20.12 49.68
N THR A 217 -18.94 -21.27 49.29
CA THR A 217 -18.17 -21.55 48.07
C THR A 217 -18.88 -21.10 46.80
N ALA A 218 -18.17 -20.39 45.91
CA ALA A 218 -18.53 -20.26 44.50
C ALA A 218 -17.31 -20.56 43.62
N ALA A 219 -17.55 -21.42 42.64
CA ALA A 219 -16.60 -22.01 41.70
C ALA A 219 -15.95 -20.97 40.77
N PRO A 220 -14.80 -21.29 40.14
CA PRO A 220 -14.20 -20.43 39.13
C PRO A 220 -15.08 -20.45 37.87
N GLY A 221 -15.72 -19.31 37.60
CA GLY A 221 -16.40 -19.05 36.35
C GLY A 221 -15.40 -19.07 35.19
N THR A 222 -15.65 -19.97 34.26
CA THR A 222 -15.07 -20.05 32.92
C THR A 222 -14.91 -18.65 32.31
N GLN A 223 -13.68 -18.17 32.20
CA GLN A 223 -13.41 -17.03 31.32
C GLN A 223 -13.68 -17.46 29.88
N PRO A 224 -14.40 -16.66 29.07
CA PRO A 224 -14.48 -16.89 27.65
C PRO A 224 -13.08 -16.76 27.06
N GLN A 225 -12.53 -17.87 26.57
CA GLN A 225 -11.31 -17.86 25.78
C GLN A 225 -11.55 -16.95 24.57
N MET A 226 -10.88 -15.80 24.53
CA MET A 226 -10.67 -15.06 23.30
C MET A 226 -9.85 -15.95 22.36
N VAL A 227 -10.54 -16.62 21.44
CA VAL A 227 -9.90 -17.41 20.40
C VAL A 227 -9.41 -16.46 19.31
N VAL A 228 -8.15 -16.05 19.46
CA VAL A 228 -7.16 -15.70 18.43
C VAL A 228 -7.72 -15.45 17.01
N GLN A 229 -7.72 -14.19 16.62
CA GLN A 229 -8.13 -13.61 15.33
C GLN A 229 -7.40 -14.18 14.10
N GLY A 230 -6.28 -14.89 14.29
CA GLY A 230 -5.52 -15.55 13.21
C GLY A 230 -6.26 -16.66 12.46
N ASN A 231 -7.38 -17.18 13.00
CA ASN A 231 -8.16 -18.23 12.35
C ASN A 231 -9.12 -17.70 11.25
N TYR A 232 -9.48 -16.40 11.27
CA TYR A 232 -10.56 -15.90 10.42
C TYR A 232 -10.20 -15.84 8.92
N HIS A 233 -9.04 -15.27 8.57
CA HIS A 233 -8.63 -15.14 7.16
C HIS A 233 -8.31 -16.48 6.50
N LEU A 234 -7.68 -17.39 7.25
CA LEU A 234 -7.43 -18.74 6.77
C LEU A 234 -8.74 -19.53 6.63
N ALA A 235 -9.67 -19.40 7.58
CA ALA A 235 -11.00 -20.00 7.47
C ALA A 235 -11.78 -19.43 6.27
N GLN A 236 -11.68 -18.13 6.00
CA GLN A 236 -12.25 -17.54 4.79
C GLN A 236 -11.62 -18.11 3.52
N LEU A 237 -10.29 -18.21 3.46
CA LEU A 237 -9.59 -18.78 2.30
C LEU A 237 -9.99 -20.24 2.06
N HIS A 238 -10.09 -21.04 3.13
CA HIS A 238 -10.61 -22.41 3.05
C HIS A 238 -12.03 -22.44 2.51
N ARG A 239 -12.88 -21.50 2.94
CA ARG A 239 -14.26 -21.38 2.46
C ARG A 239 -14.33 -21.00 0.99
N LYS A 240 -13.46 -20.10 0.53
CA LYS A 240 -13.34 -19.71 -0.88
C LYS A 240 -12.90 -20.89 -1.76
N ILE A 241 -11.91 -21.65 -1.32
CA ILE A 241 -11.45 -22.86 -2.01
C ILE A 241 -12.55 -23.92 -2.06
N ALA A 242 -13.29 -24.12 -0.97
CA ALA A 242 -14.43 -25.04 -0.92
C ALA A 242 -15.56 -24.61 -1.87
N ALA A 243 -15.90 -23.32 -1.88
CA ALA A 243 -16.90 -22.75 -2.78
C ALA A 243 -16.49 -22.94 -4.25
N PHE A 244 -15.23 -22.66 -4.60
CA PHE A 244 -14.70 -22.89 -5.96
C PHE A 244 -14.86 -24.37 -6.38
N LYS A 245 -14.46 -25.31 -5.53
CA LYS A 245 -14.62 -26.76 -5.79
C LYS A 245 -16.08 -27.14 -6.05
N SER A 246 -16.99 -26.62 -5.23
CA SER A 246 -18.43 -26.89 -5.38
C SER A 246 -19.00 -26.32 -6.67
N LEU A 247 -18.60 -25.10 -7.05
CA LEU A 247 -19.03 -24.43 -8.28
C LEU A 247 -18.52 -25.15 -9.54
N ILE A 248 -17.27 -25.61 -9.54
CA ILE A 248 -16.73 -26.43 -10.64
C ILE A 248 -17.49 -27.77 -10.74
N LYS A 249 -17.80 -28.43 -9.62
CA LYS A 249 -18.59 -29.67 -9.62
C LYS A 249 -20.01 -29.46 -10.16
N LYS A 250 -20.60 -28.29 -9.89
CA LYS A 250 -21.90 -27.85 -10.41
C LYS A 250 -21.83 -27.29 -11.85
N LYS A 251 -20.65 -27.24 -12.47
CA LYS A 251 -20.37 -26.65 -13.79
C LYS A 251 -20.75 -25.17 -13.93
N LYS A 252 -20.68 -24.43 -12.83
CA LYS A 252 -20.97 -22.98 -12.78
C LYS A 252 -19.67 -22.18 -12.93
N TYR A 253 -19.15 -22.12 -14.16
CA TYR A 253 -17.78 -21.65 -14.42
C TYR A 253 -17.61 -20.15 -14.25
N GLU A 254 -18.67 -19.37 -14.49
CA GLU A 254 -18.70 -17.92 -14.36
C GLU A 254 -18.56 -17.50 -12.89
N GLN A 255 -19.33 -18.16 -12.02
CA GLN A 255 -19.23 -17.98 -10.57
C GLN A 255 -17.89 -18.51 -10.06
N ALA A 256 -17.42 -19.65 -10.57
CA ALA A 256 -16.11 -20.19 -10.22
C ALA A 256 -14.97 -19.23 -10.62
N ALA A 257 -15.09 -18.53 -11.76
CA ALA A 257 -14.11 -17.55 -12.21
C ALA A 257 -14.01 -16.36 -11.24
N LEU A 258 -15.14 -15.90 -10.71
CA LEU A 258 -15.16 -14.82 -9.71
C LEU A 258 -14.40 -15.23 -8.43
N VAL A 259 -14.67 -16.43 -7.92
CA VAL A 259 -13.96 -16.98 -6.76
C VAL A 259 -12.47 -17.20 -7.08
N ALA A 260 -12.16 -17.66 -8.29
CA ALA A 260 -10.80 -17.93 -8.71
C ALA A 260 -9.95 -16.65 -8.85
N PHE A 261 -10.51 -15.58 -9.42
CA PHE A 261 -9.80 -14.29 -9.49
C PHE A 261 -9.59 -13.66 -8.12
N ASP A 262 -10.52 -13.88 -7.19
CA ASP A 262 -10.34 -13.46 -5.80
C ASP A 262 -9.27 -14.30 -5.09
N ILE A 263 -9.21 -15.61 -5.31
CA ILE A 263 -8.13 -16.47 -4.81
C ILE A 263 -6.78 -16.09 -5.45
N ASP A 264 -6.72 -15.81 -6.75
CA ASP A 264 -5.51 -15.36 -7.44
C ASP A 264 -5.02 -14.02 -6.85
N GLY A 265 -5.94 -13.09 -6.58
CA GLY A 265 -5.62 -11.84 -5.88
C GLY A 265 -5.10 -12.04 -4.45
N ILE A 266 -5.57 -13.09 -3.75
CA ILE A 266 -5.00 -13.49 -2.46
C ILE A 266 -3.59 -14.06 -2.65
N ILE A 267 -3.38 -14.94 -3.64
CA ILE A 267 -2.09 -15.57 -3.93
C ILE A 267 -1.03 -14.53 -4.33
N GLU A 268 -1.41 -13.50 -5.09
CA GLU A 268 -0.52 -12.39 -5.47
C GLU A 268 0.01 -11.61 -4.26
N ASN A 269 -0.81 -11.47 -3.20
CA ASN A 269 -0.47 -10.71 -1.99
C ASN A 269 0.10 -11.57 -0.84
N PHE A 270 -0.22 -12.87 -0.85
CA PHE A 270 0.17 -13.88 0.13
C PHE A 270 0.23 -15.24 -0.57
N ASP A 271 1.42 -15.78 -0.85
CA ASP A 271 1.57 -17.09 -1.49
C ASP A 271 1.29 -18.23 -0.49
N PRO A 272 0.07 -18.78 -0.44
CA PRO A 272 -0.31 -19.77 0.54
C PRO A 272 0.21 -21.15 0.15
N ARG A 273 0.73 -21.33 -1.08
CA ARG A 273 1.29 -22.58 -1.59
C ARG A 273 2.58 -22.96 -0.85
N LEU A 274 3.28 -21.96 -0.31
CA LEU A 274 4.50 -22.16 0.49
C LEU A 274 4.21 -22.73 1.89
N TYR A 275 3.02 -22.47 2.43
CA TYR A 275 2.65 -22.81 3.80
C TYR A 275 1.61 -23.95 3.88
N PHE A 276 0.75 -24.06 2.87
CA PHE A 276 -0.37 -25.03 2.80
C PHE A 276 -0.46 -25.70 1.41
N PRO A 277 0.60 -26.35 0.93
CA PRO A 277 0.67 -26.89 -0.43
C PRO A 277 -0.44 -27.90 -0.74
N GLU A 278 -0.83 -28.74 0.23
CA GLU A 278 -1.86 -29.77 0.05
C GLU A 278 -3.26 -29.18 -0.22
N ILE A 279 -3.57 -28.03 0.40
CA ILE A 279 -4.87 -27.36 0.24
C ILE A 279 -4.99 -26.73 -1.15
N PHE A 280 -3.87 -26.19 -1.64
CA PHE A 280 -3.80 -25.50 -2.94
C PHE A 280 -3.58 -26.45 -4.12
N ALA A 281 -3.00 -27.64 -3.91
CA ALA A 281 -2.78 -28.61 -4.97
C ALA A 281 -4.07 -28.96 -5.72
N GLU A 282 -5.16 -29.20 -4.99
CA GLU A 282 -6.45 -29.54 -5.59
C GLU A 282 -7.11 -28.33 -6.29
N PHE A 283 -6.97 -27.13 -5.72
CA PHE A 283 -7.41 -25.89 -6.37
C PHE A 283 -6.67 -25.67 -7.70
N SER A 284 -5.33 -25.74 -7.69
CA SER A 284 -4.50 -25.55 -8.88
C SER A 284 -4.80 -26.59 -9.96
N LEU A 285 -5.06 -27.84 -9.56
CA LEU A 285 -5.48 -28.89 -10.49
C LEU A 285 -6.83 -28.53 -11.15
N LEU A 286 -7.87 -28.24 -10.37
CA LEU A 286 -9.19 -27.89 -10.89
C LEU A 286 -9.18 -26.61 -11.73
N TYR A 287 -8.41 -25.61 -11.33
CA TYR A 287 -8.21 -24.39 -12.10
C TYR A 287 -7.57 -24.70 -13.46
N SER A 288 -6.47 -25.47 -13.48
CA SER A 288 -5.79 -25.84 -14.73
C SER A 288 -6.66 -26.67 -15.68
N MET A 289 -7.52 -27.54 -15.15
CA MET A 289 -8.41 -28.39 -15.95
C MET A 289 -9.57 -27.62 -16.59
N ASN A 290 -9.97 -26.49 -15.99
CA ASN A 290 -11.11 -25.67 -16.44
C ASN A 290 -10.68 -24.24 -16.82
N ILE A 291 -9.40 -24.05 -17.14
CA ILE A 291 -8.79 -22.72 -17.30
C ILE A 291 -9.41 -21.95 -18.48
N LYS A 292 -9.85 -22.64 -19.54
CA LYS A 292 -10.43 -22.01 -20.73
C LYS A 292 -11.78 -21.40 -20.39
N GLU A 293 -12.60 -22.15 -19.69
CA GLU A 293 -13.93 -21.76 -19.23
C GLU A 293 -13.83 -20.61 -18.22
N ILE A 294 -12.89 -20.69 -17.28
CA ILE A 294 -12.63 -19.64 -16.27
C ILE A 294 -12.13 -18.34 -16.92
N LEU A 295 -11.19 -18.41 -17.86
CA LEU A 295 -10.60 -17.21 -18.48
C LEU A 295 -11.54 -16.53 -19.48
N THR A 296 -12.54 -17.24 -20.03
CA THR A 296 -13.57 -16.64 -20.89
C THR A 296 -14.31 -15.52 -20.14
N SER A 297 -14.50 -15.68 -18.82
CA SER A 297 -15.15 -14.68 -17.97
C SER A 297 -14.31 -13.41 -17.72
N LYS A 298 -13.00 -13.41 -18.03
CA LYS A 298 -12.10 -12.25 -17.81
C LYS A 298 -12.51 -11.01 -18.62
N ASN A 299 -13.15 -11.21 -19.77
CA ASN A 299 -13.61 -10.13 -20.64
C ASN A 299 -14.78 -9.32 -20.02
N TYR A 300 -15.45 -9.88 -19.02
CA TYR A 300 -16.65 -9.30 -18.42
C TYR A 300 -16.40 -8.70 -17.03
N VAL A 301 -15.15 -8.68 -16.55
CA VAL A 301 -14.77 -8.19 -15.21
C VAL A 301 -15.22 -6.75 -14.95
N ASN A 302 -15.39 -5.94 -16.00
CA ASN A 302 -15.83 -4.55 -15.92
C ASN A 302 -17.35 -4.35 -16.06
N SER A 303 -18.12 -5.40 -16.36
CA SER A 303 -19.56 -5.32 -16.58
C SER A 303 -20.33 -5.04 -15.28
N ALA A 304 -21.56 -4.53 -15.42
CA ALA A 304 -22.41 -4.22 -14.27
C ALA A 304 -22.86 -5.48 -13.53
N GLU A 305 -23.09 -6.56 -14.28
CA GLU A 305 -23.43 -7.90 -13.81
C GLU A 305 -22.29 -8.45 -12.96
N TRP A 306 -21.05 -8.38 -13.46
CA TRP A 306 -19.87 -8.84 -12.72
C TRP A 306 -19.68 -8.08 -11.39
N LYS A 307 -19.84 -6.75 -11.41
CA LYS A 307 -19.76 -5.92 -10.20
C LYS A 307 -20.84 -6.28 -9.17
N SER A 308 -22.06 -6.53 -9.64
CA SER A 308 -23.18 -6.94 -8.78
C SER A 308 -22.96 -8.33 -8.16
N LEU A 309 -22.42 -9.27 -8.94
CA LEU A 309 -22.05 -10.61 -8.46
C LEU A 309 -20.92 -10.54 -7.44
N LYS A 310 -19.92 -9.69 -7.66
CA LYS A 310 -18.82 -9.48 -6.71
C LYS A 310 -19.32 -8.91 -5.39
N ALA A 311 -20.28 -7.99 -5.44
CA ALA A 311 -20.91 -7.45 -4.24
C ALA A 311 -21.66 -8.54 -3.44
N LEU A 312 -22.43 -9.41 -4.11
CA LEU A 312 -23.13 -10.54 -3.46
C LEU A 312 -22.13 -11.54 -2.84
N TYR A 313 -21.09 -11.91 -3.59
CA TYR A 313 -20.04 -12.80 -3.13
C TYR A 313 -19.32 -12.28 -1.88
N ASN A 314 -19.06 -10.97 -1.80
CA ASN A 314 -18.39 -10.35 -0.65
C ASN A 314 -19.27 -10.30 0.61
N VAL A 315 -20.59 -10.30 0.46
CA VAL A 315 -21.54 -10.22 1.58
C VAL A 315 -21.89 -11.61 2.12
N ASP A 316 -22.10 -12.59 1.23
CA ASP A 316 -22.51 -13.95 1.63
C ASP A 316 -22.07 -15.00 0.59
N ILE A 317 -20.97 -15.68 0.89
CA ILE A 317 -20.39 -16.72 0.02
C ILE A 317 -21.26 -17.97 -0.07
N ASP A 318 -22.00 -18.32 0.98
CA ASP A 318 -22.83 -19.53 1.00
C ASP A 318 -24.08 -19.31 0.14
N ARG A 319 -24.69 -18.14 0.27
CA ARG A 319 -25.82 -17.74 -0.58
C ARG A 319 -25.41 -17.62 -2.04
N PHE A 320 -24.23 -17.06 -2.31
CA PHE A 320 -23.64 -17.01 -3.65
C PHE A 320 -23.47 -18.41 -4.27
N GLU A 321 -22.95 -19.38 -3.51
CA GLU A 321 -22.72 -20.75 -3.98
C GLU A 321 -24.02 -21.55 -4.25
N SER A 322 -25.08 -21.22 -3.51
CA SER A 322 -26.39 -21.87 -3.62
C SER A 322 -27.26 -21.30 -4.76
N MET A 323 -26.93 -20.10 -5.24
CA MET A 323 -27.77 -19.39 -6.22
C MET A 323 -27.67 -20.05 -7.60
N ASP A 324 -28.82 -20.38 -8.18
CA ASP A 324 -28.92 -20.73 -9.59
C ASP A 324 -29.11 -19.44 -10.37
N MET A 325 -28.10 -19.08 -11.15
CA MET A 325 -28.13 -17.91 -12.00
C MET A 325 -27.90 -18.42 -13.41
N ASP A 326 -28.92 -18.29 -14.25
CA ASP A 326 -28.82 -18.51 -15.70
C ASP A 326 -28.11 -17.29 -16.29
N LEU A 327 -26.80 -17.22 -16.06
CA LEU A 327 -25.93 -16.16 -16.59
C LEU A 327 -25.28 -16.64 -17.87
N ASP A 328 -25.88 -16.29 -18.99
CA ASP A 328 -25.24 -16.43 -20.29
C ASP A 328 -24.53 -15.10 -20.63
N PHE A 329 -23.22 -15.04 -20.40
CA PHE A 329 -22.41 -13.89 -20.79
C PHE A 329 -22.14 -13.83 -22.31
N SER A 330 -22.59 -14.83 -23.09
CA SER A 330 -22.41 -14.83 -24.55
C SER A 330 -23.24 -13.77 -25.27
N ASP A 331 -24.34 -13.30 -24.66
CA ASP A 331 -25.22 -12.26 -25.23
C ASP A 331 -24.73 -10.82 -24.98
N ILE A 332 -23.70 -10.62 -24.12
CA ILE A 332 -23.18 -9.28 -23.81
C ILE A 332 -22.17 -8.87 -24.89
N HIS A 333 -22.67 -8.49 -26.06
CA HIS A 333 -21.89 -7.73 -27.04
C HIS A 333 -21.60 -6.33 -26.47
N THR A 334 -20.32 -6.06 -26.25
CA THR A 334 -19.80 -4.75 -25.84
C THR A 334 -20.18 -3.70 -26.89
N GLU A 335 -21.22 -2.91 -26.63
CA GLU A 335 -21.48 -1.65 -27.35
C GLU A 335 -20.41 -0.63 -26.97
N ALA A 336 -19.25 -0.72 -27.62
CA ALA A 336 -18.22 0.31 -27.59
C ALA A 336 -17.98 0.85 -29.00
N GLY A 337 -18.69 1.93 -29.34
CA GLY A 337 -18.18 2.97 -30.23
C GLY A 337 -18.43 2.81 -31.74
N GLN A 338 -19.68 2.91 -32.18
CA GLN A 338 -20.00 3.46 -33.51
C GLN A 338 -20.86 4.72 -33.37
N SER A 339 -20.21 5.89 -33.43
CA SER A 339 -20.84 7.14 -33.84
C SER A 339 -19.78 8.13 -34.34
N GLY A 340 -20.01 8.75 -35.50
CA GLY A 340 -19.34 10.00 -35.88
C GLY A 340 -18.48 10.04 -37.15
N SER A 341 -19.09 9.71 -38.29
CA SER A 341 -18.90 10.26 -39.65
C SER A 341 -17.90 11.41 -39.95
N THR A 342 -17.20 11.23 -41.10
CA THR A 342 -16.77 12.20 -42.15
C THR A 342 -15.77 13.31 -41.82
N GLU A 343 -14.59 13.27 -42.45
CA GLU A 343 -14.26 14.11 -43.63
C GLU A 343 -12.93 13.64 -44.26
N GLY A 344 -12.87 13.71 -45.60
CA GLY A 344 -11.80 13.16 -46.41
C GLY A 344 -10.49 13.92 -46.29
N TYR A 345 -9.38 13.20 -46.48
CA TYR A 345 -8.11 13.81 -46.87
C TYR A 345 -7.48 13.04 -48.03
N ASP A 346 -6.99 13.89 -48.92
CA ASP A 346 -6.53 13.71 -50.29
C ASP A 346 -5.28 12.83 -50.38
N GLU A 347 -5.27 11.95 -51.39
CA GLU A 347 -4.08 11.26 -51.88
C GLU A 347 -3.20 12.27 -52.62
N SER A 348 -2.16 12.78 -51.97
CA SER A 348 -0.91 13.18 -52.65
C SER A 348 0.10 13.72 -51.64
N TYR A 349 1.12 12.93 -51.32
CA TYR A 349 2.43 13.49 -51.04
C TYR A 349 3.52 12.55 -51.56
N GLU A 350 4.47 13.20 -52.21
CA GLU A 350 5.40 12.67 -53.19
C GLU A 350 6.51 11.83 -52.56
N ASP A 351 6.75 10.67 -53.16
CA ASP A 351 8.03 9.98 -53.08
C ASP A 351 9.10 10.83 -53.75
N ASN A 352 9.96 11.45 -52.93
CA ASN A 352 11.25 11.96 -53.40
C ASN A 352 12.26 11.99 -52.25
N TYR A 353 12.94 10.86 -52.03
CA TYR A 353 14.27 10.84 -51.44
C TYR A 353 15.16 9.94 -52.29
N ASN A 354 15.81 10.59 -53.26
CA ASN A 354 17.03 10.10 -53.88
C ASN A 354 18.18 10.94 -53.32
N ASP A 355 19.07 10.33 -52.55
CA ASP A 355 20.44 10.83 -52.39
C ASP A 355 21.38 9.66 -52.08
N GLY A 356 22.04 9.19 -53.13
CA GLY A 356 23.49 9.29 -53.25
C GLY A 356 24.37 8.38 -52.39
N TYR A 357 24.68 7.19 -52.90
CA TYR A 357 25.94 6.48 -52.62
C TYR A 357 26.67 6.15 -53.93
N GLY A 358 27.96 6.46 -53.99
CA GLY A 358 28.92 6.11 -55.06
C GLY A 358 29.16 7.28 -56.02
N ASP A 359 30.38 7.79 -56.24
CA ASP A 359 31.73 7.22 -56.15
C ASP A 359 32.76 8.35 -55.91
#